data_AF-A0A8D0GG03-F1
#
_entry.id   AF-A0A8D0GG03-F1
#
_cell.length_a   1.000
_cell.length_b   1.000
_cell.length_c   1.000
_cell.angle_alpha   90.00
_cell.angle_beta   90.00
_cell.angle_gamma   90.00
#
_symmetry.space_group_name_H-M   'P 1'
#
loop_
_entity.id
_entity.type
_entity.pdbx_description
1 polymer ?
#
loop_
_entity_poly.entity_id
_entity_poly.type
_entity_poly.pdbx_seq_one_letter_code
_entity_poly.pdbx_strand_id
1 'polypeptide(L)'
;MSCLSMKSLLFLLSIPCLCSGQPLPLALRFSTFLDAAKVFHLHWDHDENEVMTFELRVRTTGWVAFGFSLHGKITGSDIMIGGVHPDGSTYFSDWHGVNEKTIEEDESQDYELLSLTEDKTYTTVQFRRYLRTCDPNDLDITIDTQRLIFAFGIDDTVQFFKGQRMVKSLFLMLVQSPDGYKQPSVSLEYDLKLNDFAVPVDETTYACTFIPLPIVKTKHHIYKFGPIITPRNISLVHHILVYACGNHSVLPSGVSDCYGADPDFALCSQVLVGWAIGGGSYQFPDETGISVGTPLDPKYIRLEVHYSNFDLIPGLIDNSGIRLYYTPELRPYDMGVLQTGVFTFPVHFIPPGADDYKSYGLCNSSQFDEVNGAPVPDLHVFGYLLHTHLAGRGVKTVQYRNGEQVRFICEDRMYDFTLQETRDLKNEIIIKPGDEILVECSFQTLDRTGITFGGPSTLNEMCLSFLFYYPRNNISSCMGYPDIQYIAQQLGQEASDPMEGMMAVNMVDWDNDTVKSAEKAAKDADQIVVIKTIDVSNFFWSGQDNPTGGARAPGLGLAAAGPEAVTLWSTSATTRPSGSNQKA
;
A
#
# COMPACT_ATOMS: atom_id res chain seq x y z
N MET A 1 -54.62 62.35 10.99
CA MET A 1 -54.55 63.05 12.28
C MET A 1 -53.22 62.69 12.94
N SER A 2 -52.46 63.72 13.33
CA SER A 2 -51.33 63.72 14.27
C SER A 2 -50.01 63.03 13.91
N CYS A 3 -49.02 63.87 13.61
CA CYS A 3 -47.59 63.67 13.87
C CYS A 3 -47.30 63.28 15.32
N LEU A 4 -46.18 62.57 15.55
CA LEU A 4 -45.28 62.87 16.65
C LEU A 4 -43.85 62.41 16.34
N SER A 5 -42.93 63.38 16.42
CA SER A 5 -41.51 63.23 16.16
C SER A 5 -40.79 62.62 17.36
N MET A 6 -39.82 61.75 17.12
CA MET A 6 -38.71 61.52 18.05
C MET A 6 -37.40 61.82 17.32
N LYS A 7 -36.77 62.91 17.75
CA LYS A 7 -35.39 63.28 17.41
C LYS A 7 -34.46 62.26 18.07
N SER A 8 -33.56 61.66 17.30
CA SER A 8 -32.41 60.95 17.86
C SER A 8 -31.14 61.52 17.25
N LEU A 9 -30.22 61.94 18.13
CA LEU A 9 -28.92 62.54 17.85
C LEU A 9 -28.04 61.57 17.05
N LEU A 10 -27.48 62.03 15.92
CA LEU A 10 -26.34 61.38 15.27
C LEU A 10 -25.08 61.65 16.09
N PHE A 11 -24.56 60.62 16.75
CA PHE A 11 -23.16 60.58 17.19
C PHE A 11 -22.31 60.04 16.03
N LEU A 12 -21.49 60.91 15.45
CA LEU A 12 -20.40 60.55 14.54
C LEU A 12 -19.30 59.86 15.35
N LEU A 13 -19.35 58.53 15.42
CA LEU A 13 -18.22 57.71 15.84
C LEU A 13 -17.38 57.38 14.60
N SER A 14 -16.25 58.05 14.48
CA SER A 14 -15.17 57.72 13.56
C SER A 14 -14.61 56.35 13.91
N ILE A 15 -15.06 55.31 13.19
CA ILE A 15 -14.51 53.95 13.26
C ILE A 15 -13.18 53.97 12.47
N PRO A 16 -12.04 53.63 13.10
CA PRO A 16 -10.79 53.45 12.37
C PRO A 16 -10.98 52.28 11.40
N CYS A 17 -10.63 52.51 10.14
CA CYS A 17 -10.56 51.47 9.12
C CYS A 17 -9.57 50.39 9.59
N LEU A 18 -10.09 49.30 10.14
CA LEU A 18 -9.34 48.08 10.37
C LEU A 18 -8.94 47.56 8.99
N CYS A 19 -7.64 47.57 8.71
CA CYS A 19 -7.07 46.89 7.56
C CYS A 19 -7.71 45.51 7.46
N SER A 20 -8.35 45.20 6.33
CA SER A 20 -8.65 43.84 5.96
C SER A 20 -7.32 43.11 5.93
N GLY A 21 -7.00 42.36 6.97
CA GLY A 21 -5.96 41.35 6.87
C GLY A 21 -6.35 40.47 5.69
N GLN A 22 -5.48 40.39 4.69
CA GLN A 22 -5.58 39.29 3.73
C GLN A 22 -5.73 38.01 4.55
N PRO A 23 -6.65 37.10 4.19
CA PRO A 23 -6.64 35.77 4.77
C PRO A 23 -5.19 35.27 4.69
N LEU A 24 -4.64 34.85 5.83
CA LEU A 24 -3.35 34.16 5.83
C LEU A 24 -3.42 33.10 4.71
N PRO A 25 -2.42 32.99 3.83
CA PRO A 25 -2.40 31.95 2.80
C PRO A 25 -2.74 30.62 3.46
N LEU A 26 -3.72 29.91 2.93
CA LEU A 26 -4.12 28.62 3.45
C LEU A 26 -2.86 27.74 3.47
N ALA A 27 -2.37 27.41 4.67
CA ALA A 27 -1.15 26.63 4.80
C ALA A 27 -1.44 25.21 4.31
N LEU A 28 -0.97 24.89 3.11
CA LEU A 28 -1.17 23.57 2.51
C LEU A 28 -0.38 22.53 3.32
N ARG A 29 -1.08 21.55 3.89
CA ARG A 29 -0.51 20.58 4.84
C ARG A 29 0.44 19.56 4.21
N PHE A 30 0.25 19.24 2.93
CA PHE A 30 0.96 18.16 2.27
C PHE A 30 1.89 18.70 1.19
N SER A 31 3.06 18.06 1.02
CA SER A 31 3.99 18.43 -0.03
C SER A 31 4.88 17.28 -0.48
N THR A 32 5.31 17.33 -1.74
CA THR A 32 6.28 16.38 -2.31
C THR A 32 6.92 16.94 -3.58
N PHE A 33 8.12 16.46 -3.91
CA PHE A 33 8.70 16.69 -5.22
C PHE A 33 8.16 15.64 -6.21
N LEU A 34 7.72 16.08 -7.39
CA LEU A 34 7.19 15.17 -8.40
C LEU A 34 8.27 14.50 -9.23
N ASP A 35 9.46 15.10 -9.31
CA ASP A 35 10.60 14.59 -10.07
C ASP A 35 11.86 14.39 -9.20
N ALA A 36 12.73 13.49 -9.64
CA ALA A 36 13.99 13.19 -8.95
C ALA A 36 14.98 14.38 -8.96
N ALA A 37 14.88 15.28 -9.94
CA ALA A 37 15.73 16.48 -10.04
C ALA A 37 15.26 17.63 -9.13
N LYS A 38 14.12 17.46 -8.45
CA LYS A 38 13.51 18.45 -7.54
C LYS A 38 13.21 19.79 -8.23
N VAL A 39 12.73 19.71 -9.47
CA VAL A 39 12.31 20.86 -10.28
C VAL A 39 10.87 21.26 -9.95
N PHE A 40 10.00 20.28 -9.72
CA PHE A 40 8.56 20.43 -9.57
C PHE A 40 8.17 20.10 -8.13
N HIS A 41 7.85 21.11 -7.33
CA HIS A 41 7.43 20.96 -5.95
C HIS A 41 5.92 21.19 -5.84
N LEU A 42 5.20 20.15 -5.45
CA LEU A 42 3.76 20.15 -5.25
C LEU A 42 3.48 20.37 -3.76
N HIS A 43 2.61 21.32 -3.43
CA HIS A 43 1.88 21.35 -2.18
C HIS A 43 0.39 21.17 -2.47
N TRP A 44 -0.33 20.51 -1.55
CA TRP A 44 -1.76 20.37 -1.68
C TRP A 44 -2.45 20.25 -0.32
N ASP A 45 -3.76 20.49 -0.34
CA ASP A 45 -4.64 20.23 0.77
C ASP A 45 -6.08 20.00 0.29
N HIS A 46 -6.86 19.27 1.06
CA HIS A 46 -8.30 19.05 0.84
C HIS A 46 -9.10 19.54 2.05
N ASP A 47 -10.31 20.03 1.79
CA ASP A 47 -11.21 20.54 2.81
C ASP A 47 -12.51 19.72 2.93
N GLU A 48 -13.36 20.09 3.89
CA GLU A 48 -14.65 19.43 4.14
C GLU A 48 -15.70 19.69 3.05
N ASN A 49 -15.45 20.66 2.15
CA ASN A 49 -16.36 21.01 1.05
C ASN A 49 -16.02 20.23 -0.23
N GLU A 50 -15.20 19.18 -0.14
CA GLU A 50 -14.74 18.39 -1.29
C GLU A 50 -14.01 19.27 -2.32
N VAL A 51 -13.19 20.21 -1.85
CA VAL A 51 -12.30 21.02 -2.69
C VAL A 51 -10.85 20.69 -2.39
N MET A 52 -10.07 20.49 -3.45
CA MET A 52 -8.63 20.30 -3.40
C MET A 52 -7.94 21.60 -3.83
N THR A 53 -7.04 22.12 -3.01
CA THR A 53 -6.19 23.27 -3.34
C THR A 53 -4.78 22.79 -3.60
N PHE A 54 -4.17 23.30 -4.67
CA PHE A 54 -2.83 22.96 -5.10
C PHE A 54 -1.96 24.21 -5.20
N GLU A 55 -0.68 24.06 -4.88
CA GLU A 55 0.37 25.02 -5.23
C GLU A 55 1.52 24.26 -5.89
N LEU A 56 1.83 24.66 -7.12
CA LEU A 56 2.97 24.17 -7.87
C LEU A 56 4.05 25.23 -7.84
N ARG A 57 5.24 24.87 -7.37
CA ARG A 57 6.44 25.69 -7.51
C ARG A 57 7.42 24.97 -8.41
N VAL A 58 7.58 25.49 -9.63
CA VAL A 58 8.36 24.83 -10.69
C VAL A 58 9.57 25.67 -11.02
N ARG A 59 10.76 25.06 -11.05
CA ARG A 59 12.01 25.76 -11.41
C ARG A 59 12.08 26.03 -12.92
N THR A 60 11.30 27.00 -13.36
CA THR A 60 11.27 27.51 -14.73
C THR A 60 10.83 28.98 -14.78
N THR A 61 10.91 29.59 -15.96
CA THR A 61 10.38 30.92 -16.30
C THR A 61 9.51 30.83 -17.55
N GLY A 62 8.64 29.84 -17.59
CA GLY A 62 7.83 29.51 -18.76
C GLY A 62 6.57 28.77 -18.34
N TRP A 63 5.90 28.15 -19.30
CA TRP A 63 4.63 27.47 -19.02
C TRP A 63 4.80 26.25 -18.09
N VAL A 64 3.78 26.00 -17.29
CA VAL A 64 3.62 24.84 -16.41
C VAL A 64 2.32 24.13 -16.79
N ALA A 65 2.36 22.80 -16.82
CA ALA A 65 1.16 21.97 -16.91
C ALA A 65 1.13 20.93 -15.79
N PHE A 66 -0.07 20.68 -15.28
CA PHE A 66 -0.33 19.70 -14.23
C PHE A 66 -1.73 19.17 -14.37
N GLY A 67 -1.92 17.88 -14.10
CA GLY A 67 -3.22 17.26 -14.23
C GLY A 67 -3.25 15.81 -13.79
N PHE A 68 -4.33 15.16 -14.12
CA PHE A 68 -4.63 13.76 -13.85
C PHE A 68 -4.62 12.96 -15.14
N SER A 69 -4.28 11.68 -15.03
CA SER A 69 -4.24 10.77 -16.19
C SER A 69 -4.77 9.39 -15.83
N LEU A 70 -5.44 8.75 -16.78
CA LEU A 70 -5.77 7.34 -16.68
C LEU A 70 -4.54 6.51 -17.08
N HIS A 71 -4.01 5.74 -16.13
CA HIS A 71 -2.84 4.87 -16.35
C HIS A 71 -1.59 5.57 -16.94
N GLY A 72 -1.43 6.89 -16.71
CA GLY A 72 -0.29 7.66 -17.21
C GLY A 72 -0.37 8.06 -18.70
N LYS A 73 -1.53 7.83 -19.33
CA LYS A 73 -1.79 8.16 -20.74
C LYS A 73 -2.28 9.60 -20.89
N ILE A 74 -2.08 10.19 -22.08
CA ILE A 74 -2.66 11.50 -22.40
C ILE A 74 -4.13 11.33 -22.77
N THR A 75 -4.50 10.22 -23.42
CA THR A 75 -5.91 9.98 -23.76
C THR A 75 -6.76 9.94 -22.49
N GLY A 76 -7.75 10.85 -22.41
CA GLY A 76 -8.60 11.02 -21.23
C GLY A 76 -7.91 11.68 -20.04
N SER A 77 -6.78 12.37 -20.23
CA SER A 77 -6.17 13.19 -19.18
C SER A 77 -6.91 14.52 -19.01
N ASP A 78 -6.88 15.04 -17.80
CA ASP A 78 -7.52 16.28 -17.35
C ASP A 78 -6.39 17.18 -16.81
N ILE A 79 -6.14 18.34 -17.44
CA ILE A 79 -4.88 19.09 -17.34
C ILE A 79 -5.13 20.60 -17.29
N MET A 80 -4.57 21.27 -16.28
CA MET A 80 -4.39 22.72 -16.34
C MET A 80 -3.06 23.10 -17.01
N ILE A 81 -3.06 24.21 -17.75
CA ILE A 81 -1.86 24.85 -18.31
C ILE A 81 -1.86 26.33 -17.96
N GLY A 82 -0.75 26.85 -17.46
CA GLY A 82 -0.60 28.29 -17.21
C GLY A 82 0.84 28.78 -17.11
N GLY A 83 1.01 30.10 -17.18
CA GLY A 83 2.31 30.78 -17.10
C GLY A 83 2.19 32.31 -17.13
N VAL A 84 3.32 33.01 -17.18
CA VAL A 84 3.39 34.48 -17.19
C VAL A 84 4.08 34.94 -18.47
N HIS A 85 3.35 35.62 -19.35
CA HIS A 85 3.93 36.18 -20.55
C HIS A 85 5.04 37.22 -20.23
N PRO A 86 5.94 37.50 -21.19
CA PRO A 86 7.02 38.48 -21.00
C PRO A 86 6.57 39.91 -20.65
N ASP A 87 5.30 40.26 -20.94
CA ASP A 87 4.70 41.55 -20.58
C ASP A 87 4.12 41.58 -19.15
N GLY A 88 4.19 40.46 -18.43
CA GLY A 88 3.68 40.27 -17.07
C GLY A 88 2.22 39.82 -17.00
N SER A 89 1.53 39.64 -18.13
CA SER A 89 0.17 39.10 -18.14
C SER A 89 0.17 37.59 -17.91
N THR A 90 -0.79 37.08 -17.15
CA THR A 90 -0.93 35.65 -16.84
C THR A 90 -1.89 34.98 -17.81
N TYR A 91 -1.60 33.74 -18.19
CA TYR A 91 -2.54 32.86 -18.87
C TYR A 91 -2.71 31.57 -18.05
N PHE A 92 -3.94 31.06 -18.02
CA PHE A 92 -4.32 29.85 -17.31
C PHE A 92 -5.59 29.31 -17.95
N SER A 93 -5.63 28.02 -18.21
CA SER A 93 -6.73 27.35 -18.93
C SER A 93 -6.77 25.87 -18.61
N ASP A 94 -7.97 25.32 -18.64
CA ASP A 94 -8.29 23.90 -18.53
C ASP A 94 -8.22 23.19 -19.89
N TRP A 95 -7.68 21.97 -19.91
CA TRP A 95 -7.42 21.17 -21.11
C TRP A 95 -7.70 19.70 -20.84
N HIS A 96 -8.15 19.00 -21.87
CA HIS A 96 -8.30 17.56 -21.83
C HIS A 96 -7.57 16.85 -22.99
N GLY A 97 -7.18 15.61 -22.75
CA GLY A 97 -6.45 14.81 -23.73
C GLY A 97 -7.37 13.98 -24.62
N VAL A 98 -7.44 14.31 -25.90
CA VAL A 98 -8.26 13.59 -26.88
C VAL A 98 -7.61 12.28 -27.31
N ASN A 99 -6.29 12.28 -27.48
CA ASN A 99 -5.49 11.10 -27.80
C ASN A 99 -4.01 11.32 -27.40
N GLU A 100 -3.16 10.32 -27.57
CA GLU A 100 -1.71 10.39 -27.22
C GLU A 100 -0.90 11.49 -27.92
N LYS A 101 -1.48 12.23 -28.87
CA LYS A 101 -0.83 13.30 -29.64
C LYS A 101 -1.64 14.60 -29.68
N THR A 102 -2.76 14.69 -28.98
CA THR A 102 -3.65 15.84 -29.06
C THR A 102 -4.26 16.13 -27.70
N ILE A 103 -4.13 17.38 -27.26
CA ILE A 103 -4.87 17.99 -26.16
C ILE A 103 -5.69 19.14 -26.72
N GLU A 104 -6.87 19.38 -26.16
CA GLU A 104 -7.78 20.45 -26.55
C GLU A 104 -8.17 21.24 -25.30
N GLU A 105 -8.36 22.55 -25.44
CA GLU A 105 -8.83 23.41 -24.36
C GLU A 105 -10.28 23.03 -24.05
N ASP A 106 -10.60 22.90 -22.77
CA ASP A 106 -11.91 22.42 -22.35
C ASP A 106 -12.98 23.54 -22.44
N GLU A 107 -14.21 23.15 -22.77
CA GLU A 107 -15.36 24.06 -22.82
C GLU A 107 -15.80 24.49 -21.41
N SER A 108 -15.64 23.61 -20.43
CA SER A 108 -15.71 23.94 -19.00
C SER A 108 -14.34 24.35 -18.48
N GLN A 109 -14.30 25.12 -17.41
CA GLN A 109 -13.05 25.53 -16.77
C GLN A 109 -13.18 25.21 -15.28
N ASP A 110 -12.83 23.98 -14.93
CA ASP A 110 -13.07 23.41 -13.61
C ASP A 110 -11.90 23.68 -12.63
N TYR A 111 -10.73 24.00 -13.17
CA TYR A 111 -9.63 24.56 -12.38
C TYR A 111 -9.83 26.07 -12.15
N GLU A 112 -9.97 26.46 -10.89
CA GLU A 112 -10.04 27.88 -10.51
C GLU A 112 -8.66 28.40 -10.11
N LEU A 113 -8.13 29.33 -10.90
CA LEU A 113 -6.88 30.01 -10.59
C LEU A 113 -7.02 30.91 -9.35
N LEU A 114 -6.13 30.72 -8.38
CA LEU A 114 -6.03 31.56 -7.17
C LEU A 114 -4.89 32.57 -7.28
N SER A 115 -3.70 32.12 -7.69
CA SER A 115 -2.57 33.01 -7.94
C SER A 115 -1.61 32.39 -8.96
N LEU A 116 -1.01 33.21 -9.80
CA LEU A 116 0.03 32.79 -10.73
C LEU A 116 1.11 33.87 -10.77
N THR A 117 2.34 33.49 -10.44
CA THR A 117 3.46 34.42 -10.33
C THR A 117 4.72 33.79 -10.92
N GLU A 118 5.61 34.63 -11.42
CA GLU A 118 6.91 34.21 -11.94
C GLU A 118 8.01 35.13 -11.41
N ASP A 119 9.10 34.52 -10.94
CA ASP A 119 10.34 35.20 -10.61
C ASP A 119 11.47 34.78 -11.58
N LYS A 120 12.72 35.14 -11.28
CA LYS A 120 13.87 34.82 -12.16
C LYS A 120 14.20 33.32 -12.27
N THR A 121 13.52 32.47 -11.51
CA THR A 121 13.88 31.06 -11.32
C THR A 121 12.66 30.15 -11.22
N TYR A 122 11.53 30.65 -10.74
CA TYR A 122 10.34 29.87 -10.49
C TYR A 122 9.08 30.50 -11.09
N THR A 123 8.27 29.64 -11.70
CA THR A 123 6.85 29.87 -11.94
C THR A 123 6.08 29.17 -10.82
N THR A 124 5.23 29.92 -10.11
CA THR A 124 4.41 29.42 -9.00
C THR A 124 2.95 29.59 -9.33
N VAL A 125 2.20 28.49 -9.35
CA VAL A 125 0.77 28.47 -9.69
C VAL A 125 0.00 27.88 -8.52
N GLN A 126 -0.99 28.61 -8.03
CA GLN A 126 -1.93 28.16 -7.03
C GLN A 126 -3.34 28.15 -7.62
N PHE A 127 -4.04 27.05 -7.45
CA PHE A 127 -5.38 26.84 -8.00
C PHE A 127 -6.16 25.87 -7.11
N ARG A 128 -7.46 25.78 -7.32
CA ARG A 128 -8.31 24.79 -6.67
C ARG A 128 -9.25 24.14 -7.65
N ARG A 129 -9.71 22.93 -7.33
CA ARG A 129 -10.66 22.14 -8.12
C ARG A 129 -11.53 21.32 -7.15
N TYR A 130 -12.79 21.10 -7.49
CA TYR A 130 -13.63 20.17 -6.74
C TYR A 130 -13.14 18.74 -6.92
N LEU A 131 -13.34 17.88 -5.91
CA LEU A 131 -12.98 16.46 -6.03
C LEU A 131 -13.74 15.77 -7.17
N ARG A 132 -14.96 16.23 -7.46
CA ARG A 132 -15.77 15.78 -8.58
C ARG A 132 -16.37 16.97 -9.29
N THR A 133 -16.40 16.90 -10.61
CA THR A 133 -16.99 17.93 -11.46
C THR A 133 -18.15 17.31 -12.24
N CYS A 134 -18.92 18.16 -12.92
CA CYS A 134 -19.99 17.70 -13.80
C CYS A 134 -19.52 17.59 -15.26
N ASP A 135 -18.23 17.78 -15.51
CA ASP A 135 -17.62 17.73 -16.83
C ASP A 135 -17.25 16.27 -17.18
N PRO A 136 -17.67 15.75 -18.35
CA PRO A 136 -17.31 14.39 -18.79
C PRO A 136 -15.83 14.21 -19.21
N ASN A 137 -15.09 15.29 -19.45
CA ASN A 137 -13.67 15.29 -19.81
C ASN A 137 -12.74 15.26 -18.58
N ASP A 138 -13.31 15.54 -17.41
CA ASP A 138 -12.61 15.61 -16.14
C ASP A 138 -12.42 14.26 -15.45
N LEU A 139 -11.37 14.16 -14.64
CA LEU A 139 -11.11 12.99 -13.80
C LEU A 139 -11.41 13.29 -12.34
N ASP A 140 -12.25 12.45 -11.73
CA ASP A 140 -12.54 12.49 -10.30
C ASP A 140 -11.26 12.32 -9.45
N ILE A 141 -11.14 13.13 -8.40
CA ILE A 141 -10.18 12.94 -7.31
C ILE A 141 -10.81 12.06 -6.24
N THR A 142 -10.42 10.79 -6.21
CA THR A 142 -10.99 9.80 -5.29
C THR A 142 -10.04 9.46 -4.14
N ILE A 143 -10.46 8.52 -3.30
CA ILE A 143 -9.62 7.86 -2.28
C ILE A 143 -8.75 6.72 -2.86
N ASP A 144 -8.60 6.67 -4.19
CA ASP A 144 -7.73 5.71 -4.87
C ASP A 144 -6.40 6.40 -5.24
N THR A 145 -5.41 5.62 -5.70
CA THR A 145 -4.15 6.19 -6.21
C THR A 145 -4.38 7.01 -7.48
N GLN A 146 -3.85 8.23 -7.52
CA GLN A 146 -3.95 9.13 -8.66
C GLN A 146 -2.65 9.19 -9.45
N ARG A 147 -2.74 9.20 -10.78
CA ARG A 147 -1.58 9.36 -11.67
C ARG A 147 -1.51 10.79 -12.17
N LEU A 148 -0.59 11.54 -11.61
CA LEU A 148 -0.38 12.93 -11.93
C LEU A 148 0.48 13.03 -13.20
N ILE A 149 0.00 13.77 -14.18
CA ILE A 149 0.75 14.13 -15.39
C ILE A 149 1.20 15.59 -15.26
N PHE A 150 2.46 15.85 -15.54
CA PHE A 150 3.02 17.19 -15.39
C PHE A 150 4.13 17.44 -16.40
N ALA A 151 4.24 18.70 -16.80
CA ALA A 151 5.22 19.16 -17.77
C ALA A 151 5.53 20.65 -17.56
N PHE A 152 6.63 21.11 -18.11
CA PHE A 152 6.97 22.53 -18.12
C PHE A 152 7.82 22.87 -19.34
N GLY A 153 7.76 24.14 -19.75
CA GLY A 153 8.61 24.73 -20.78
C GLY A 153 9.66 25.67 -20.18
N ILE A 154 10.66 26.05 -20.98
CA ILE A 154 11.68 27.04 -20.62
C ILE A 154 11.30 28.48 -21.00
N ASP A 155 10.20 28.63 -21.75
CA ASP A 155 9.57 29.87 -22.18
C ASP A 155 8.05 29.65 -22.25
N ASP A 156 7.27 30.69 -22.58
CA ASP A 156 5.80 30.63 -22.66
C ASP A 156 5.25 30.09 -24.00
N THR A 157 6.10 29.53 -24.86
CA THR A 157 5.63 28.80 -26.04
C THR A 157 5.19 27.40 -25.60
N VAL A 158 3.89 27.21 -25.41
CA VAL A 158 3.33 25.91 -24.99
C VAL A 158 3.64 24.84 -26.02
N GLN A 159 4.52 23.91 -25.64
CA GLN A 159 4.92 22.75 -26.45
C GLN A 159 4.78 21.47 -25.63
N PHE A 160 3.55 21.15 -25.23
CA PHE A 160 3.23 20.04 -24.32
C PHE A 160 3.92 18.71 -24.72
N PHE A 161 3.91 18.37 -26.02
CA PHE A 161 4.48 17.13 -26.54
C PHE A 161 6.01 17.14 -26.72
N LYS A 162 6.66 18.30 -26.64
CA LYS A 162 8.13 18.43 -26.73
C LYS A 162 8.78 18.74 -25.39
N GLY A 163 7.99 19.13 -24.39
CA GLY A 163 8.46 19.41 -23.03
C GLY A 163 8.87 18.14 -22.27
N GLN A 164 9.43 18.35 -21.08
CA GLN A 164 9.74 17.26 -20.14
C GLN A 164 8.46 16.79 -19.47
N ARG A 165 7.70 15.96 -20.18
CA ARG A 165 6.49 15.32 -19.65
C ARG A 165 6.86 14.15 -18.76
N MET A 166 6.29 14.12 -17.57
CA MET A 166 6.49 13.06 -16.59
C MET A 166 5.13 12.64 -16.01
N VAL A 167 5.11 11.43 -15.45
CA VAL A 167 3.97 10.90 -14.73
C VAL A 167 4.45 10.40 -13.37
N LYS A 168 3.68 10.67 -12.33
CA LYS A 168 3.94 10.15 -10.98
C LYS A 168 2.64 9.77 -10.30
N SER A 169 2.62 8.59 -9.69
CA SER A 169 1.52 8.13 -8.86
C SER A 169 1.62 8.74 -7.45
N LEU A 170 0.49 9.22 -6.93
CA LEU A 170 0.39 9.83 -5.60
C LEU A 170 -0.99 9.53 -4.99
N PHE A 171 -1.03 9.36 -3.67
CA PHE A 171 -2.27 9.35 -2.91
C PHE A 171 -2.55 10.76 -2.36
N LEU A 172 -3.59 11.42 -2.86
CA LEU A 172 -3.88 12.81 -2.51
C LEU A 172 -4.73 12.96 -1.24
N MET A 173 -5.49 11.93 -0.85
CA MET A 173 -6.42 11.98 0.27
C MET A 173 -5.75 11.62 1.62
N LEU A 174 -4.51 12.09 1.83
CA LEU A 174 -3.80 11.90 3.09
C LEU A 174 -4.57 12.53 4.25
N VAL A 175 -4.63 11.82 5.38
CA VAL A 175 -5.35 12.30 6.58
C VAL A 175 -4.44 13.23 7.39
N GLN A 176 -3.19 12.82 7.58
CA GLN A 176 -2.26 13.45 8.50
C GLN A 176 -0.93 13.78 7.81
N SER A 177 -0.41 14.99 8.05
CA SER A 177 0.92 15.37 7.57
C SER A 177 1.99 14.98 8.60
N PRO A 178 3.24 14.72 8.18
CA PRO A 178 4.33 14.41 9.10
C PRO A 178 4.52 15.46 10.21
N ASP A 179 4.26 16.74 9.91
CA ASP A 179 4.36 17.86 10.85
C ASP A 179 3.20 17.91 11.86
N GLY A 180 2.10 17.20 11.58
CA GLY A 180 0.95 17.16 12.46
C GLY A 180 1.11 16.21 13.65
N TYR A 181 2.09 15.31 13.63
CA TYR A 181 2.35 14.40 14.74
C TYR A 181 3.31 15.00 15.79
N LYS A 182 3.07 14.69 17.06
CA LYS A 182 3.94 15.12 18.16
C LYS A 182 5.31 14.49 18.04
N GLN A 183 6.34 15.34 17.93
CA GLN A 183 7.72 14.89 17.98
C GLN A 183 8.15 14.68 19.44
N PRO A 184 8.80 13.55 19.78
CA PRO A 184 9.32 13.33 21.11
C PRO A 184 10.48 14.29 21.40
N SER A 185 10.70 14.64 22.67
CA SER A 185 11.83 15.49 23.07
C SER A 185 13.18 14.78 22.93
N VAL A 186 13.19 13.45 23.04
CA VAL A 186 14.34 12.58 22.77
C VAL A 186 14.02 11.66 21.61
N SER A 187 14.84 11.68 20.56
CA SER A 187 14.78 10.76 19.43
C SER A 187 16.16 10.18 19.14
N LEU A 188 16.22 8.86 18.94
CA LEU A 188 17.42 8.09 18.64
C LEU A 188 17.24 7.40 17.29
N GLU A 189 18.33 7.26 16.53
CA GLU A 189 18.32 6.63 15.21
C GLU A 189 19.07 5.29 15.26
N TYR A 190 18.54 4.27 14.55
CA TYR A 190 19.21 2.98 14.37
C TYR A 190 19.00 2.44 12.95
N ASP A 191 20.09 2.15 12.26
CA ASP A 191 20.06 1.73 10.86
C ASP A 191 20.11 0.20 10.76
N LEU A 192 19.07 -0.37 10.16
CA LEU A 192 18.99 -1.76 9.75
C LEU A 192 19.29 -1.84 8.25
N LYS A 193 20.54 -2.12 7.87
CA LYS A 193 20.95 -2.10 6.47
C LYS A 193 21.93 -3.21 6.11
N LEU A 194 21.94 -3.55 4.83
CA LEU A 194 23.03 -4.31 4.23
C LEU A 194 24.25 -3.40 4.11
N ASN A 195 25.45 -3.99 4.20
CA ASN A 195 26.71 -3.26 4.08
C ASN A 195 27.51 -3.85 2.92
N ASP A 196 27.83 -3.00 1.95
CA ASP A 196 28.61 -3.35 0.75
C ASP A 196 28.16 -4.65 0.07
N PHE A 197 26.83 -4.85 -0.03
CA PHE A 197 26.27 -6.05 -0.62
C PHE A 197 26.43 -6.01 -2.14
N ALA A 198 27.09 -7.03 -2.70
CA ALA A 198 27.20 -7.20 -4.13
C ALA A 198 25.90 -7.81 -4.67
N VAL A 199 25.08 -7.00 -5.35
CA VAL A 199 23.81 -7.47 -5.89
C VAL A 199 24.09 -8.44 -7.04
N PRO A 200 23.51 -9.66 -7.01
CA PRO A 200 23.64 -10.63 -8.10
C PRO A 200 23.15 -10.10 -9.44
N VAL A 201 23.65 -10.72 -10.52
CA VAL A 201 23.23 -10.44 -11.90
C VAL A 201 22.06 -11.36 -12.26
N ASP A 202 21.00 -11.26 -11.46
CA ASP A 202 19.77 -12.02 -11.58
C ASP A 202 18.58 -11.06 -11.59
N GLU A 203 17.51 -11.37 -12.34
CA GLU A 203 16.35 -10.47 -12.48
C GLU A 203 15.71 -10.14 -11.13
N THR A 204 15.73 -11.08 -10.19
CA THR A 204 15.18 -10.94 -8.84
C THR A 204 16.16 -11.51 -7.82
N THR A 205 16.44 -10.76 -6.76
CA THR A 205 17.20 -11.25 -5.60
C THR A 205 16.53 -10.82 -4.30
N TYR A 206 16.35 -11.77 -3.41
CA TYR A 206 15.88 -11.56 -2.05
C TYR A 206 17.04 -11.72 -1.06
N ALA A 207 17.68 -10.63 -0.66
CA ALA A 207 18.82 -10.69 0.24
C ALA A 207 18.37 -10.62 1.71
N CYS A 208 18.67 -11.67 2.48
CA CYS A 208 18.34 -11.78 3.89
C CYS A 208 19.57 -11.75 4.78
N THR A 209 19.45 -11.04 5.90
CA THR A 209 20.43 -11.05 7.00
C THR A 209 19.75 -10.86 8.35
N PHE A 210 20.43 -11.22 9.43
CA PHE A 210 19.90 -11.14 10.79
C PHE A 210 20.64 -10.07 11.59
N ILE A 211 19.92 -9.06 12.06
CA ILE A 211 20.48 -7.87 12.73
C ILE A 211 19.83 -7.74 14.11
N PRO A 212 20.57 -7.41 15.18
CA PRO A 212 19.96 -7.11 16.46
C PRO A 212 19.14 -5.81 16.40
N LEU A 213 18.03 -5.76 17.13
CA LEU A 213 17.33 -4.50 17.41
C LEU A 213 18.13 -3.63 18.41
N PRO A 214 17.81 -2.34 18.56
CA PRO A 214 18.47 -1.45 19.51
C PRO A 214 18.49 -2.05 20.93
N ILE A 215 19.69 -2.23 21.49
CA ILE A 215 19.87 -2.71 22.86
C ILE A 215 19.63 -1.54 23.83
N VAL A 216 18.47 -1.54 24.47
CA VAL A 216 18.06 -0.49 25.42
C VAL A 216 17.93 -1.03 26.85
N LYS A 217 18.18 -0.18 27.84
CA LYS A 217 18.11 -0.55 29.27
C LYS A 217 16.68 -0.52 29.83
N THR A 218 15.82 0.30 29.24
CA THR A 218 14.41 0.48 29.59
C THR A 218 13.58 0.33 28.33
N LYS A 219 12.28 0.10 28.45
CA LYS A 219 11.36 0.06 27.31
C LYS A 219 11.46 1.37 26.51
N HIS A 220 11.53 1.24 25.19
CA HIS A 220 11.42 2.33 24.22
C HIS A 220 10.33 1.99 23.20
N HIS A 221 9.89 3.00 22.46
CA HIS A 221 9.02 2.85 21.29
C HIS A 221 9.75 3.29 20.04
N ILE A 222 9.76 2.44 19.01
CA ILE A 222 10.01 2.89 17.64
C ILE A 222 8.73 3.59 17.18
N TYR A 223 8.83 4.89 16.90
CA TYR A 223 7.69 5.74 16.57
C TYR A 223 7.66 6.17 15.11
N LYS A 224 8.76 5.98 14.38
CA LYS A 224 8.91 6.32 12.96
C LYS A 224 9.95 5.42 12.31
N PHE A 225 9.78 5.15 11.02
CA PHE A 225 10.80 4.53 10.19
C PHE A 225 10.93 5.25 8.85
N GLY A 226 12.05 5.06 8.17
CA GLY A 226 12.24 5.60 6.82
C GLY A 226 13.27 4.82 6.02
N PRO A 227 13.21 4.87 4.68
CA PRO A 227 14.13 4.15 3.83
C PRO A 227 15.51 4.82 3.81
N ILE A 228 16.56 3.99 3.74
CA ILE A 228 17.92 4.38 3.38
C ILE A 228 18.18 3.71 2.05
N ILE A 229 18.23 4.48 0.96
CA ILE A 229 18.43 3.92 -0.38
C ILE A 229 19.73 4.45 -0.96
N THR A 230 20.56 3.55 -1.48
CA THR A 230 21.76 3.94 -2.23
C THR A 230 21.34 4.77 -3.46
N PRO A 231 21.79 6.03 -3.62
CA PRO A 231 21.24 6.91 -4.67
C PRO A 231 21.34 6.35 -6.11
N ARG A 232 22.37 5.54 -6.39
CA ARG A 232 22.55 4.90 -7.71
C ARG A 232 21.65 3.69 -7.94
N ASN A 233 21.06 3.13 -6.89
CA ASN A 233 20.27 1.90 -6.92
C ASN A 233 18.79 2.17 -6.59
N ILE A 234 18.33 3.41 -6.69
CA ILE A 234 16.97 3.79 -6.31
C ILE A 234 15.88 3.06 -7.12
N SER A 235 16.18 2.69 -8.36
CA SER A 235 15.29 1.90 -9.22
C SER A 235 15.42 0.39 -9.01
N LEU A 236 16.40 -0.06 -8.22
CA LEU A 236 16.73 -1.47 -8.02
C LEU A 236 16.01 -2.05 -6.80
N VAL A 237 15.98 -1.29 -5.70
CA VAL A 237 15.37 -1.73 -4.44
C VAL A 237 13.86 -1.60 -4.56
N HIS A 238 13.18 -2.74 -4.68
CA HIS A 238 11.73 -2.79 -4.83
C HIS A 238 11.02 -2.70 -3.47
N HIS A 239 11.44 -3.49 -2.48
CA HIS A 239 10.95 -3.39 -1.11
C HIS A 239 11.96 -3.86 -0.08
N ILE A 240 11.75 -3.41 1.16
CA ILE A 240 12.54 -3.76 2.34
C ILE A 240 11.59 -4.15 3.45
N LEU A 241 11.77 -5.35 4.00
CA LEU A 241 10.96 -5.89 5.09
C LEU A 241 11.83 -6.18 6.31
N VAL A 242 11.31 -5.87 7.49
CA VAL A 242 11.93 -6.14 8.78
C VAL A 242 11.03 -7.10 9.53
N TYR A 243 11.46 -8.35 9.68
CA TYR A 243 10.71 -9.39 10.38
C TYR A 243 11.22 -9.60 11.79
N ALA A 244 10.34 -9.67 12.79
CA ALA A 244 10.67 -10.08 14.14
C ALA A 244 11.00 -11.57 14.21
N CYS A 245 12.11 -11.89 14.87
CA CYS A 245 12.48 -13.25 15.22
C CYS A 245 12.00 -13.61 16.63
N GLY A 246 11.52 -14.84 16.79
CA GLY A 246 11.23 -15.42 18.11
C GLY A 246 12.49 -15.48 18.99
N ASN A 247 12.30 -15.41 20.30
CA ASN A 247 13.40 -15.32 21.26
C ASN A 247 14.31 -16.56 21.29
N HIS A 248 13.83 -17.69 20.80
CA HIS A 248 14.55 -18.98 20.80
C HIS A 248 15.12 -19.37 19.42
N SER A 249 15.04 -18.48 18.43
CA SER A 249 15.54 -18.77 17.09
C SER A 249 17.06 -18.92 17.07
N VAL A 250 17.56 -19.99 16.44
CA VAL A 250 18.97 -20.13 16.08
C VAL A 250 19.15 -19.49 14.71
N LEU A 251 19.86 -18.37 14.65
CA LEU A 251 19.93 -17.54 13.45
C LEU A 251 21.27 -17.77 12.71
N PRO A 252 21.25 -17.92 11.37
CA PRO A 252 22.48 -18.01 10.59
C PRO A 252 23.21 -16.66 10.58
N SER A 253 24.51 -16.70 10.26
CA SER A 253 25.35 -15.51 10.13
C SER A 253 25.56 -15.13 8.67
N GLY A 254 25.66 -13.83 8.39
CA GLY A 254 25.99 -13.32 7.06
C GLY A 254 24.74 -12.90 6.27
N VAL A 255 24.90 -12.82 4.95
CA VAL A 255 23.84 -12.46 4.00
C VAL A 255 23.71 -13.61 3.00
N SER A 256 22.49 -14.05 2.74
CA SER A 256 22.18 -15.07 1.74
C SER A 256 20.82 -14.79 1.10
N ASP A 257 20.47 -15.59 0.09
CA ASP A 257 19.12 -15.57 -0.48
C ASP A 257 18.10 -16.04 0.57
N CYS A 258 17.05 -15.26 0.80
CA CYS A 258 15.95 -15.57 1.72
C CYS A 258 15.23 -16.88 1.38
N TYR A 259 15.14 -17.21 0.10
CA TYR A 259 14.40 -18.35 -0.44
C TYR A 259 15.32 -19.31 -1.22
N GLY A 260 16.61 -19.25 -0.94
CA GLY A 260 17.63 -20.07 -1.59
C GLY A 260 17.76 -21.48 -1.00
N ALA A 261 18.93 -22.08 -1.24
CA ALA A 261 19.22 -23.45 -0.81
C ALA A 261 19.33 -23.62 0.72
N ASP A 262 19.59 -22.55 1.46
CA ASP A 262 19.67 -22.55 2.93
C ASP A 262 18.34 -22.05 3.52
N PRO A 263 17.48 -22.96 4.02
CA PRO A 263 16.16 -22.59 4.52
C PRO A 263 16.23 -21.77 5.83
N ASP A 264 17.37 -21.75 6.53
CA ASP A 264 17.50 -21.00 7.79
C ASP A 264 17.41 -19.48 7.55
N PHE A 265 17.66 -19.02 6.32
CA PHE A 265 17.47 -17.62 5.93
C PHE A 265 15.99 -17.23 5.72
N ALA A 266 15.07 -18.19 5.67
CA ALA A 266 13.63 -17.96 5.60
C ALA A 266 12.96 -17.88 6.98
N LEU A 267 13.71 -18.02 8.08
CA LEU A 267 13.19 -17.89 9.44
C LEU A 267 12.66 -16.47 9.73
N CYS A 268 11.80 -16.34 10.74
CA CYS A 268 11.17 -15.09 11.19
C CYS A 268 10.12 -14.57 10.20
N SER A 269 8.84 -14.64 10.61
CA SER A 269 7.70 -14.37 9.71
C SER A 269 6.83 -13.18 10.12
N GLN A 270 7.02 -12.61 11.31
CA GLN A 270 6.22 -11.45 11.72
C GLN A 270 6.82 -10.17 11.15
N VAL A 271 6.13 -9.52 10.21
CA VAL A 271 6.51 -8.18 9.74
C VAL A 271 6.36 -7.17 10.88
N LEU A 272 7.41 -6.41 11.16
CA LEU A 272 7.39 -5.24 12.05
C LEU A 272 7.31 -3.94 11.24
N VAL A 273 8.10 -3.86 10.17
CA VAL A 273 8.21 -2.70 9.30
C VAL A 273 8.29 -3.20 7.87
N GLY A 274 7.55 -2.55 6.98
CA GLY A 274 7.67 -2.74 5.54
C GLY A 274 7.76 -1.40 4.83
N TRP A 275 8.62 -1.35 3.82
CA TRP A 275 8.76 -0.24 2.89
C TRP A 275 8.81 -0.80 1.47
N ALA A 276 8.19 -0.11 0.53
CA ALA A 276 8.23 -0.47 -0.88
C ALA A 276 8.36 0.80 -1.75
N ILE A 277 8.63 0.58 -3.04
CA ILE A 277 8.81 1.65 -4.02
C ILE A 277 7.65 2.68 -3.97
N GLY A 278 8.02 3.96 -4.07
CA GLY A 278 7.09 5.09 -3.94
C GLY A 278 6.79 5.50 -2.49
N GLY A 279 7.02 4.62 -1.50
CA GLY A 279 6.85 4.93 -0.09
C GLY A 279 7.86 5.93 0.47
N GLY A 280 7.38 6.82 1.35
CA GLY A 280 8.23 7.75 2.11
C GLY A 280 8.70 7.20 3.47
N SER A 281 9.13 8.11 4.34
CA SER A 281 9.19 7.81 5.78
C SER A 281 7.79 7.82 6.36
N TYR A 282 7.51 6.96 7.33
CA TYR A 282 6.23 6.88 8.00
C TYR A 282 6.40 7.00 9.51
N GLN A 283 5.59 7.87 10.12
CA GLN A 283 5.52 8.08 11.57
C GLN A 283 4.18 7.53 12.06
N PHE A 284 4.23 6.67 13.07
CA PHE A 284 3.02 6.13 13.69
C PHE A 284 2.24 7.24 14.41
N PRO A 285 0.90 7.10 14.57
CA PRO A 285 0.10 8.00 15.40
C PRO A 285 0.61 8.13 16.83
N ASP A 286 0.32 9.27 17.46
CA ASP A 286 0.86 9.63 18.79
C ASP A 286 0.44 8.66 19.91
N GLU A 287 -0.56 7.84 19.64
CA GLU A 287 -1.10 6.79 20.50
C GLU A 287 -0.26 5.50 20.47
N THR A 288 0.55 5.27 19.43
CA THR A 288 1.11 3.94 19.14
C THR A 288 2.61 3.92 18.84
N GLY A 289 3.29 2.84 19.24
CA GLY A 289 4.67 2.59 18.85
C GLY A 289 5.03 1.11 18.91
N ILE A 290 6.07 0.69 18.18
CA ILE A 290 6.57 -0.68 18.25
C ILE A 290 7.46 -0.79 19.51
N SER A 291 7.09 -1.69 20.41
CA SER A 291 7.84 -1.93 21.66
C SER A 291 9.20 -2.56 21.40
N VAL A 292 10.23 -2.01 22.04
CA VAL A 292 11.57 -2.61 22.14
C VAL A 292 12.10 -2.50 23.58
N GLY A 293 12.89 -3.49 23.99
CA GLY A 293 13.56 -3.49 25.29
C GLY A 293 12.85 -4.22 26.43
N THR A 294 11.69 -4.82 26.19
CA THR A 294 11.04 -5.72 27.16
C THR A 294 11.42 -7.19 26.91
N PRO A 295 11.20 -8.11 27.87
CA PRO A 295 11.46 -9.54 27.67
C PRO A 295 10.63 -10.19 26.56
N LEU A 296 9.47 -9.60 26.20
CA LEU A 296 8.57 -10.09 25.15
C LEU A 296 8.91 -9.50 23.77
N ASP A 297 9.82 -8.54 23.71
CA ASP A 297 10.20 -7.93 22.44
C ASP A 297 11.24 -8.79 21.72
N PRO A 298 11.17 -8.84 20.38
CA PRO A 298 12.19 -9.51 19.59
C PRO A 298 13.55 -8.85 19.82
N LYS A 299 14.59 -9.67 19.94
CA LYS A 299 15.99 -9.20 20.08
C LYS A 299 16.69 -9.06 18.73
N TYR A 300 16.29 -9.89 17.77
CA TYR A 300 16.83 -9.93 16.43
C TYR A 300 15.69 -9.78 15.43
N ILE A 301 16.04 -9.25 14.27
CA ILE A 301 15.18 -9.20 13.10
C ILE A 301 15.84 -9.92 11.94
N ARG A 302 15.02 -10.38 10.99
CA ARG A 302 15.46 -10.65 9.62
C ARG A 302 15.22 -9.37 8.80
N LEU A 303 16.27 -8.82 8.23
CA LEU A 303 16.19 -7.79 7.20
C LEU A 303 16.16 -8.49 5.85
N GLU A 304 15.10 -8.24 5.09
CA GLU A 304 14.93 -8.73 3.72
C GLU A 304 14.92 -7.52 2.77
N VAL A 305 15.82 -7.52 1.80
CA VAL A 305 15.86 -6.51 0.73
C VAL A 305 15.61 -7.21 -0.60
N HIS A 306 14.54 -6.82 -1.28
CA HIS A 306 14.20 -7.32 -2.60
C HIS A 306 14.75 -6.36 -3.67
N TYR A 307 15.63 -6.89 -4.51
CA TYR A 307 16.18 -6.22 -5.68
C TYR A 307 15.52 -6.74 -6.97
N SER A 308 15.13 -5.82 -7.85
CA SER A 308 14.67 -6.10 -9.20
C SER A 308 15.70 -5.57 -10.23
N ASN A 309 16.59 -6.44 -10.71
CA ASN A 309 17.67 -6.10 -11.65
C ASN A 309 17.32 -6.55 -13.09
N PHE A 310 16.22 -6.02 -13.64
CA PHE A 310 15.73 -6.44 -14.96
C PHE A 310 16.72 -6.19 -16.11
N ASP A 311 17.59 -5.18 -15.97
CA ASP A 311 18.63 -4.86 -16.95
C ASP A 311 19.92 -5.69 -16.76
N LEU A 312 19.95 -6.60 -15.77
CA LEU A 312 21.08 -7.48 -15.47
C LEU A 312 22.41 -6.72 -15.33
N ILE A 313 22.38 -5.58 -14.63
CA ILE A 313 23.52 -4.68 -14.49
C ILE A 313 24.56 -5.35 -13.55
N PRO A 314 25.81 -5.56 -14.00
CA PRO A 314 26.84 -6.17 -13.16
C PRO A 314 27.56 -5.15 -12.27
N GLY A 315 28.15 -5.64 -11.18
CA GLY A 315 29.02 -4.83 -10.31
C GLY A 315 28.30 -3.82 -9.43
N LEU A 316 26.99 -4.01 -9.22
CA LEU A 316 26.20 -3.20 -8.31
C LEU A 316 26.57 -3.51 -6.86
N ILE A 317 26.84 -2.45 -6.09
CA ILE A 317 27.05 -2.50 -4.64
C ILE A 317 25.94 -1.72 -3.98
N ASP A 318 25.28 -2.33 -3.01
CA ASP A 318 24.18 -1.73 -2.28
C ASP A 318 24.40 -1.66 -0.77
N ASN A 319 23.93 -0.56 -0.17
CA ASN A 319 23.98 -0.26 1.24
C ASN A 319 22.59 0.15 1.80
N SER A 320 21.52 -0.31 1.15
CA SER A 320 20.16 0.10 1.46
C SER A 320 19.58 -0.66 2.67
N GLY A 321 18.56 -0.06 3.27
CA GLY A 321 17.94 -0.56 4.49
C GLY A 321 16.84 0.36 5.03
N ILE A 322 16.55 0.21 6.31
CA ILE A 322 15.58 1.01 7.06
C ILE A 322 16.28 1.73 8.21
N ARG A 323 15.99 3.02 8.37
CA ARG A 323 16.27 3.77 9.60
C ARG A 323 15.08 3.70 10.53
N LEU A 324 15.32 3.27 11.76
CA LEU A 324 14.36 3.33 12.85
C LEU A 324 14.59 4.58 13.70
N TYR A 325 13.52 5.24 14.08
CA TYR A 325 13.52 6.35 15.04
C TYR A 325 12.79 5.90 16.30
N TYR A 326 13.47 5.94 17.44
CA TYR A 326 12.95 5.41 18.70
C TYR A 326 13.21 6.32 19.89
N THR A 327 12.36 6.21 20.91
CA THR A 327 12.33 7.12 22.06
C THR A 327 11.97 6.39 23.37
N PRO A 328 12.51 6.82 24.53
CA PRO A 328 12.04 6.36 25.83
C PRO A 328 10.69 6.98 26.24
N GLU A 329 10.19 7.99 25.52
CA GLU A 329 8.88 8.61 25.75
C GLU A 329 7.77 7.70 25.24
N LEU A 330 7.30 6.81 26.11
CA LEU A 330 6.30 5.79 25.75
C LEU A 330 4.98 6.43 25.33
N ARG A 331 4.47 5.95 24.19
CA ARG A 331 3.11 6.19 23.72
C ARG A 331 2.12 5.26 24.44
N PRO A 332 0.82 5.59 24.45
CA PRO A 332 -0.21 4.82 25.13
C PRO A 332 -0.23 3.32 24.83
N TYR A 333 -0.04 2.91 23.58
CA TYR A 333 -0.23 1.53 23.13
C TYR A 333 0.98 0.96 22.37
N ASP A 334 1.25 -0.32 22.63
CA ASP A 334 2.12 -1.11 21.78
C ASP A 334 1.32 -1.54 20.55
N MET A 335 1.83 -1.26 19.35
CA MET A 335 1.21 -1.70 18.11
C MET A 335 1.81 -3.01 17.57
N GLY A 336 1.02 -3.69 16.74
CA GLY A 336 1.43 -4.80 15.90
C GLY A 336 1.03 -4.57 14.44
N VAL A 337 1.52 -5.45 13.57
CA VAL A 337 1.12 -5.51 12.16
C VAL A 337 0.52 -6.89 11.90
N LEU A 338 -0.71 -6.93 11.38
CA LEU A 338 -1.39 -8.15 10.98
C LEU A 338 -1.33 -8.28 9.47
N GLN A 339 -0.59 -9.27 8.98
CA GLN A 339 -0.57 -9.59 7.56
C GLN A 339 -1.81 -10.42 7.20
N THR A 340 -2.59 -9.91 6.26
CA THR A 340 -3.77 -10.56 5.70
C THR A 340 -3.66 -10.64 4.18
N GLY A 341 -4.37 -11.57 3.54
CA GLY A 341 -4.25 -11.74 2.10
C GLY A 341 -4.42 -13.16 1.63
N VAL A 342 -4.01 -13.37 0.38
CA VAL A 342 -3.91 -14.69 -0.24
C VAL A 342 -2.60 -15.35 0.18
N PHE A 343 -2.66 -16.59 0.67
CA PHE A 343 -1.46 -17.38 0.91
C PHE A 343 -0.80 -17.76 -0.42
N THR A 344 0.44 -17.30 -0.65
CA THR A 344 1.06 -17.27 -1.98
C THR A 344 1.43 -18.65 -2.51
N PHE A 345 2.14 -19.48 -1.73
CA PHE A 345 2.63 -20.79 -2.17
C PHE A 345 1.89 -21.94 -1.45
N PRO A 346 1.51 -23.04 -2.14
CA PRO A 346 1.68 -23.35 -3.56
C PRO A 346 0.40 -23.17 -4.39
N VAL A 347 -0.54 -22.31 -3.98
CA VAL A 347 -1.97 -22.41 -4.38
C VAL A 347 -2.54 -21.19 -5.08
N HIS A 348 -1.88 -20.03 -4.97
CA HIS A 348 -2.34 -18.82 -5.64
C HIS A 348 -1.95 -18.86 -7.13
N PHE A 349 -2.92 -18.61 -8.00
CA PHE A 349 -2.70 -18.53 -9.44
C PHE A 349 -3.58 -17.46 -10.07
N ILE A 350 -3.12 -16.91 -11.19
CA ILE A 350 -3.84 -15.98 -12.05
C ILE A 350 -3.68 -16.46 -13.49
N PRO A 351 -4.79 -16.70 -14.22
CA PRO A 351 -4.73 -17.12 -15.62
C PRO A 351 -4.01 -16.11 -16.53
N PRO A 352 -3.38 -16.55 -17.64
CA PRO A 352 -2.88 -15.65 -18.68
C PRO A 352 -4.01 -14.98 -19.46
N GLY A 353 -3.74 -13.83 -20.06
CA GLY A 353 -4.66 -13.17 -20.99
C GLY A 353 -5.93 -12.60 -20.35
N ALA A 354 -5.99 -12.50 -19.01
CA ALA A 354 -7.14 -11.95 -18.31
C ALA A 354 -7.10 -10.42 -18.32
N ASP A 355 -8.21 -9.79 -18.71
CA ASP A 355 -8.37 -8.32 -18.61
C ASP A 355 -8.69 -7.88 -17.17
N ASP A 356 -9.49 -8.67 -16.45
CA ASP A 356 -9.79 -8.57 -15.03
C ASP A 356 -9.91 -9.98 -14.44
N TYR A 357 -9.17 -10.28 -13.38
CA TYR A 357 -9.28 -11.50 -12.60
C TYR A 357 -9.10 -11.22 -11.11
N LYS A 358 -10.02 -11.72 -10.29
CA LYS A 358 -10.03 -11.49 -8.84
C LYS A 358 -9.51 -12.68 -8.05
N SER A 359 -8.57 -12.42 -7.14
CA SER A 359 -8.16 -13.38 -6.11
C SER A 359 -8.70 -12.97 -4.75
N TYR A 360 -8.99 -13.94 -3.90
CA TYR A 360 -9.63 -13.77 -2.60
C TYR A 360 -8.85 -14.50 -1.52
N GLY A 361 -8.49 -13.78 -0.45
CA GLY A 361 -7.87 -14.34 0.75
C GLY A 361 -8.71 -14.00 1.97
N LEU A 362 -9.34 -15.00 2.58
CA LEU A 362 -10.17 -14.83 3.76
C LEU A 362 -9.38 -15.17 5.03
N CYS A 363 -9.32 -14.22 5.96
CA CYS A 363 -8.94 -14.47 7.34
C CYS A 363 -10.20 -14.63 8.20
N ASN A 364 -10.32 -15.75 8.91
CA ASN A 364 -11.34 -15.91 9.95
C ASN A 364 -10.68 -15.79 11.33
N SER A 365 -11.03 -14.75 12.08
CA SER A 365 -10.39 -14.46 13.38
C SER A 365 -10.97 -15.25 14.57
N SER A 366 -11.90 -16.18 14.36
CA SER A 366 -12.50 -16.98 15.44
C SER A 366 -11.49 -17.81 16.24
N GLN A 367 -10.38 -18.19 15.60
CA GLN A 367 -9.32 -19.00 16.21
C GLN A 367 -8.21 -18.17 16.86
N PHE A 368 -8.33 -16.84 16.87
CA PHE A 368 -7.27 -15.96 17.39
C PHE A 368 -6.98 -16.21 18.87
N ASP A 369 -8.00 -16.44 19.70
CA ASP A 369 -7.82 -16.73 21.12
C ASP A 369 -7.01 -18.01 21.36
N GLU A 370 -7.32 -19.08 20.62
CA GLU A 370 -6.63 -20.37 20.71
C GLU A 370 -5.18 -20.25 20.25
N VAL A 371 -4.96 -19.68 19.05
CA VAL A 371 -3.63 -19.55 18.45
C VAL A 371 -2.75 -18.57 19.23
N ASN A 372 -3.32 -17.51 19.79
CA ASN A 372 -2.61 -16.58 20.66
C ASN A 372 -2.27 -17.19 22.04
N GLY A 373 -3.01 -18.22 22.46
CA GLY A 373 -2.88 -18.88 23.78
C GLY A 373 -3.51 -18.08 24.93
N ALA A 374 -4.22 -17.00 24.61
CA ALA A 374 -4.95 -16.15 25.54
C ALA A 374 -6.00 -15.33 24.77
N PRO A 375 -7.09 -14.87 25.42
CA PRO A 375 -8.08 -14.03 24.78
C PRO A 375 -7.44 -12.81 24.10
N VAL A 376 -7.73 -12.64 22.81
CA VAL A 376 -7.30 -11.50 22.01
C VAL A 376 -8.30 -10.37 22.20
N PRO A 377 -7.86 -9.17 22.63
CA PRO A 377 -8.75 -8.01 22.74
C PRO A 377 -9.20 -7.53 21.36
N ASP A 378 -10.23 -6.69 21.34
CA ASP A 378 -10.64 -5.96 20.14
C ASP A 378 -9.42 -5.23 19.52
N LEU A 379 -9.18 -5.45 18.21
CA LEU A 379 -8.06 -4.85 17.49
C LEU A 379 -8.50 -3.49 16.92
N HIS A 380 -7.79 -2.45 17.31
CA HIS A 380 -7.97 -1.09 16.82
C HIS A 380 -7.01 -0.85 15.65
N VAL A 381 -7.52 -1.01 14.43
CA VAL A 381 -6.77 -0.78 13.19
C VAL A 381 -6.78 0.71 12.87
N PHE A 382 -5.61 1.30 12.69
CA PHE A 382 -5.43 2.73 12.44
C PHE A 382 -4.74 3.05 11.12
N GLY A 383 -4.10 2.06 10.49
CA GLY A 383 -3.39 2.25 9.23
C GLY A 383 -3.25 0.96 8.46
N TYR A 384 -2.86 1.05 7.20
CA TYR A 384 -2.70 -0.10 6.33
C TYR A 384 -1.60 0.11 5.28
N LEU A 385 -1.10 -0.99 4.72
CA LEU A 385 -0.27 -1.01 3.52
C LEU A 385 -0.79 -2.10 2.58
N LEU A 386 -0.96 -1.77 1.31
CA LEU A 386 -1.43 -2.69 0.26
C LEU A 386 -0.27 -3.15 -0.61
N HIS A 387 -0.24 -4.43 -0.98
CA HIS A 387 0.86 -4.99 -1.74
C HIS A 387 0.40 -6.04 -2.77
N THR A 388 0.82 -5.84 -4.02
CA THR A 388 0.79 -6.81 -5.12
C THR A 388 2.08 -6.68 -5.92
N HIS A 389 2.27 -7.52 -6.93
CA HIS A 389 3.28 -7.32 -7.97
C HIS A 389 2.69 -6.64 -9.22
N LEU A 390 3.33 -6.81 -10.38
CA LEU A 390 3.12 -6.02 -11.60
C LEU A 390 1.74 -6.16 -12.26
N ALA A 391 1.07 -7.30 -12.09
CA ALA A 391 -0.26 -7.55 -12.65
C ALA A 391 -1.37 -6.92 -11.82
N GLY A 392 -1.10 -6.52 -10.56
CA GLY A 392 -2.11 -5.91 -9.69
C GLY A 392 -2.63 -4.57 -10.22
N ARG A 393 -3.94 -4.38 -10.12
CA ARG A 393 -4.66 -3.16 -10.55
C ARG A 393 -5.51 -2.56 -9.45
N GLY A 394 -5.87 -3.35 -8.45
CA GLY A 394 -6.66 -2.89 -7.33
C GLY A 394 -6.60 -3.86 -6.16
N VAL A 395 -6.73 -3.32 -4.95
CA VAL A 395 -6.75 -4.10 -3.71
C VAL A 395 -7.80 -3.50 -2.78
N LYS A 396 -8.59 -4.35 -2.15
CA LYS A 396 -9.51 -3.92 -1.09
C LYS A 396 -9.56 -4.94 0.04
N THR A 397 -9.74 -4.43 1.24
CA THR A 397 -9.90 -5.24 2.46
C THR A 397 -11.27 -4.96 3.06
N VAL A 398 -12.03 -6.01 3.32
CA VAL A 398 -13.44 -5.95 3.74
C VAL A 398 -13.62 -6.65 5.07
N GLN A 399 -14.32 -6.00 6.00
CA GLN A 399 -14.70 -6.60 7.27
C GLN A 399 -16.10 -7.22 7.17
N TYR A 400 -16.22 -8.47 7.58
CA TYR A 400 -17.49 -9.16 7.80
C TYR A 400 -17.69 -9.49 9.28
N ARG A 401 -18.93 -9.47 9.72
CA ARG A 401 -19.33 -9.89 11.06
C ARG A 401 -20.64 -10.65 10.96
N ASN A 402 -20.67 -11.87 11.48
CA ASN A 402 -21.85 -12.75 11.43
C ASN A 402 -22.40 -12.94 10.00
N GLY A 403 -21.51 -13.03 9.00
CA GLY A 403 -21.87 -13.20 7.59
C GLY A 403 -22.30 -11.94 6.84
N GLU A 404 -22.42 -10.79 7.51
CA GLU A 404 -22.77 -9.51 6.88
C GLU A 404 -21.54 -8.63 6.67
N GLN A 405 -21.48 -7.94 5.53
CA GLN A 405 -20.44 -6.95 5.26
C GLN A 405 -20.66 -5.74 6.17
N VAL A 406 -19.70 -5.44 7.03
CA VAL A 406 -19.77 -4.29 7.94
C VAL A 406 -19.27 -3.03 7.25
N ARG A 407 -18.10 -3.12 6.58
CA ARG A 407 -17.41 -1.98 5.94
C ARG A 407 -16.26 -2.44 5.04
N PHE A 408 -15.80 -1.54 4.18
CA PHE A 408 -14.44 -1.58 3.65
C PHE A 408 -13.47 -1.05 4.71
N ILE A 409 -12.39 -1.79 4.98
CA ILE A 409 -11.29 -1.34 5.83
C ILE A 409 -10.42 -0.37 5.02
N CYS A 410 -10.02 -0.78 3.83
CA CYS A 410 -9.29 0.03 2.86
C CYS A 410 -9.63 -0.46 1.43
N GLU A 411 -9.52 0.44 0.46
CA GLU A 411 -9.77 0.17 -0.96
C GLU A 411 -8.87 1.09 -1.78
N ASP A 412 -8.21 0.53 -2.78
CA ASP A 412 -7.56 1.27 -3.85
C ASP A 412 -7.84 0.56 -5.18
N ARG A 413 -8.77 1.12 -5.96
CA ARG A 413 -9.15 0.60 -7.28
C ARG A 413 -8.19 0.98 -8.40
N MET A 414 -7.31 1.94 -8.15
CA MET A 414 -6.35 2.46 -9.13
C MET A 414 -4.92 2.15 -8.70
N TYR A 415 -4.76 1.08 -7.91
CA TYR A 415 -3.50 0.63 -7.35
C TYR A 415 -2.39 0.65 -8.40
N ASP A 416 -1.23 1.14 -7.97
CA ASP A 416 -0.05 1.24 -8.80
C ASP A 416 1.11 0.59 -8.07
N PHE A 417 1.70 -0.43 -8.70
CA PHE A 417 2.89 -1.11 -8.21
C PHE A 417 4.03 -0.14 -7.85
N THR A 418 4.10 1.02 -8.52
CA THR A 418 5.14 2.04 -8.28
C THR A 418 4.88 2.93 -7.06
N LEU A 419 3.71 2.84 -6.43
CA LEU A 419 3.35 3.56 -5.21
C LEU A 419 2.79 2.61 -4.15
N GLN A 420 3.66 2.16 -3.26
CA GLN A 420 3.33 1.27 -2.17
C GLN A 420 3.75 1.90 -0.84
N GLU A 421 2.80 2.55 -0.19
CA GLU A 421 3.05 3.33 1.02
C GLU A 421 2.08 2.94 2.13
N THR A 422 2.51 3.18 3.37
CA THR A 422 1.62 3.08 4.52
C THR A 422 0.67 4.28 4.53
N ARG A 423 -0.63 4.00 4.67
CA ARG A 423 -1.69 5.01 4.72
C ARG A 423 -2.43 4.93 6.05
N ASP A 424 -2.72 6.10 6.62
CA ASP A 424 -3.55 6.23 7.80
C ASP A 424 -5.04 6.10 7.43
N LEU A 425 -5.81 5.45 8.31
CA LEU A 425 -7.27 5.45 8.22
C LEU A 425 -7.81 6.77 8.78
N LYS A 426 -8.84 7.33 8.13
CA LYS A 426 -9.52 8.53 8.62
C LYS A 426 -10.11 8.33 10.03
N ASN A 427 -10.59 7.13 10.31
CA ASN A 427 -11.08 6.73 11.62
C ASN A 427 -10.59 5.32 11.93
N GLU A 428 -10.29 5.05 13.19
CA GLU A 428 -9.94 3.70 13.63
C GLU A 428 -11.08 2.71 13.36
N ILE A 429 -10.70 1.48 13.02
CA ILE A 429 -11.63 0.38 12.76
C ILE A 429 -11.42 -0.70 13.82
N ILE A 430 -12.52 -1.16 14.42
CA ILE A 430 -12.50 -2.21 15.44
C ILE A 430 -12.79 -3.56 14.79
N ILE A 431 -11.81 -4.46 14.85
CA ILE A 431 -11.96 -5.88 14.50
C ILE A 431 -12.10 -6.68 15.79
N LYS A 432 -13.20 -7.42 15.92
CA LYS A 432 -13.45 -8.30 17.07
C LYS A 432 -13.01 -9.72 16.74
N PRO A 433 -12.55 -10.52 17.72
CA PRO A 433 -12.43 -11.95 17.53
C PRO A 433 -13.73 -12.56 17.00
N GLY A 434 -13.62 -13.36 15.94
CA GLY A 434 -14.76 -13.93 15.20
C GLY A 434 -15.22 -13.13 13.98
N ASP A 435 -14.71 -11.91 13.78
CA ASP A 435 -14.88 -11.20 12.50
C ASP A 435 -14.08 -11.90 11.38
N GLU A 436 -14.51 -11.71 10.14
CA GLU A 436 -13.77 -12.15 8.96
C GLU A 436 -13.18 -10.94 8.23
N ILE A 437 -11.95 -11.08 7.76
CA ILE A 437 -11.22 -10.07 7.00
C ILE A 437 -10.95 -10.65 5.62
N LEU A 438 -11.64 -10.13 4.60
CA LEU A 438 -11.46 -10.54 3.22
C LEU A 438 -10.56 -9.55 2.50
N VAL A 439 -9.45 -10.03 1.95
CA VAL A 439 -8.64 -9.27 0.99
C VAL A 439 -9.01 -9.74 -0.42
N GLU A 440 -9.36 -8.80 -1.28
CA GLU A 440 -9.62 -9.03 -2.70
C GLU A 440 -8.65 -8.18 -3.52
N CYS A 441 -7.98 -8.81 -4.49
CA CYS A 441 -7.13 -8.12 -5.45
C CYS A 441 -7.61 -8.37 -6.88
N SER A 442 -7.62 -7.33 -7.70
CA SER A 442 -7.90 -7.41 -9.14
C SER A 442 -6.58 -7.37 -9.92
N PHE A 443 -6.44 -8.30 -10.87
CA PHE A 443 -5.25 -8.46 -11.69
C PHE A 443 -5.57 -8.34 -13.18
N GLN A 444 -4.58 -7.90 -13.96
CA GLN A 444 -4.60 -7.91 -15.43
C GLN A 444 -3.33 -8.57 -15.96
N THR A 445 -3.49 -9.57 -16.82
CA THR A 445 -2.42 -10.42 -17.36
C THR A 445 -2.45 -10.53 -18.88
N LEU A 446 -2.98 -9.51 -19.57
CA LEU A 446 -3.00 -9.42 -21.04
C LEU A 446 -1.61 -9.53 -21.68
N ASP A 447 -0.57 -9.19 -20.92
CA ASP A 447 0.84 -9.27 -21.28
C ASP A 447 1.49 -10.63 -20.99
N ARG A 448 0.76 -11.57 -20.37
CA ARG A 448 1.28 -12.88 -19.93
C ARG A 448 0.76 -14.01 -20.80
N THR A 449 1.64 -14.91 -21.22
CA THR A 449 1.30 -16.08 -22.05
C THR A 449 1.05 -17.36 -21.26
N GLY A 450 1.42 -17.39 -19.98
CA GLY A 450 1.24 -18.53 -19.08
C GLY A 450 0.69 -18.09 -17.72
N ILE A 451 0.31 -19.06 -16.89
CA ILE A 451 -0.21 -18.80 -15.55
C ILE A 451 0.81 -18.03 -14.72
N THR A 452 0.33 -17.02 -14.01
CA THR A 452 1.12 -16.28 -13.02
C THR A 452 0.81 -16.84 -11.65
N PHE A 453 1.75 -17.61 -11.08
CA PHE A 453 1.63 -18.16 -9.74
C PHE A 453 1.98 -17.14 -8.66
N GLY A 454 1.42 -17.35 -7.46
CA GLY A 454 1.85 -16.63 -6.28
C GLY A 454 3.29 -17.00 -5.90
N GLY A 455 4.10 -16.01 -5.55
CA GLY A 455 5.51 -16.27 -5.27
C GLY A 455 6.35 -15.02 -5.05
N PRO A 456 7.63 -15.18 -4.74
CA PRO A 456 8.52 -14.07 -4.43
C PRO A 456 8.89 -13.25 -5.66
N SER A 457 9.07 -13.80 -6.87
CA SER A 457 9.52 -12.97 -7.99
C SER A 457 8.55 -11.83 -8.31
N THR A 458 9.04 -10.65 -8.70
CA THR A 458 8.21 -9.55 -9.24
C THR A 458 7.39 -9.98 -10.47
N LEU A 459 7.76 -11.08 -11.14
CA LEU A 459 7.00 -11.69 -12.23
C LEU A 459 5.94 -12.69 -11.75
N ASN A 460 6.06 -13.21 -10.52
CA ASN A 460 4.97 -13.88 -9.79
C ASN A 460 4.00 -12.82 -9.23
N GLU A 461 3.01 -13.25 -8.45
CA GLU A 461 2.08 -12.34 -7.79
C GLU A 461 1.95 -12.51 -6.29
N MET A 462 1.41 -11.46 -5.66
CA MET A 462 0.97 -11.45 -4.27
C MET A 462 -0.35 -10.68 -4.15
N CYS A 463 -1.13 -10.97 -3.12
CA CYS A 463 -2.33 -10.23 -2.79
C CYS A 463 -2.39 -10.03 -1.28
N LEU A 464 -1.81 -8.94 -0.78
CA LEU A 464 -1.61 -8.72 0.65
C LEU A 464 -2.13 -7.35 1.11
N SER A 465 -2.64 -7.33 2.34
CA SER A 465 -2.98 -6.13 3.09
C SER A 465 -2.38 -6.27 4.50
N PHE A 466 -1.52 -5.34 4.86
CA PHE A 466 -0.92 -5.25 6.20
C PHE A 466 -1.71 -4.25 7.03
N LEU A 467 -2.33 -4.71 8.12
CA LEU A 467 -3.14 -3.88 9.00
C LEU A 467 -2.33 -3.50 10.24
N PHE A 468 -2.19 -2.20 10.49
CA PHE A 468 -1.49 -1.64 11.63
C PHE A 468 -2.49 -1.47 12.76
N TYR A 469 -2.28 -2.16 13.89
CA TYR A 469 -3.28 -2.26 14.95
C TYR A 469 -2.68 -2.16 16.35
N TYR A 470 -3.54 -1.87 17.33
CA TYR A 470 -3.24 -2.02 18.76
C TYR A 470 -4.45 -2.62 19.51
N PRO A 471 -4.26 -3.16 20.72
CA PRO A 471 -2.98 -3.48 21.34
C PRO A 471 -2.30 -4.68 20.66
N ARG A 472 -0.96 -4.70 20.67
CA ARG A 472 -0.14 -5.80 20.12
C ARG A 472 -0.53 -7.16 20.73
N ASN A 473 -0.63 -8.18 19.88
CA ASN A 473 -0.79 -9.59 20.29
C ASN A 473 0.23 -10.49 19.55
N ASN A 474 0.12 -11.81 19.73
CA ASN A 474 1.07 -12.79 19.17
C ASN A 474 0.71 -13.26 17.75
N ILE A 475 -0.42 -12.83 17.17
CA ILE A 475 -0.81 -13.18 15.81
C ILE A 475 -0.01 -12.32 14.82
N SER A 476 0.75 -12.99 13.95
CA SER A 476 1.60 -12.34 12.94
C SER A 476 0.89 -12.24 11.58
N SER A 477 0.23 -13.30 11.17
CA SER A 477 -0.51 -13.35 9.91
C SER A 477 -1.75 -14.22 10.01
N CYS A 478 -2.73 -13.89 9.16
CA CYS A 478 -3.94 -14.65 8.96
C CYS A 478 -4.31 -14.53 7.48
N MET A 479 -4.02 -15.57 6.70
CA MET A 479 -4.16 -15.57 5.25
C MET A 479 -5.06 -16.72 4.81
N GLY A 480 -5.80 -16.51 3.73
CA GLY A 480 -6.70 -17.53 3.17
C GLY A 480 -6.29 -17.89 1.75
N TYR A 481 -6.76 -19.02 1.26
CA TYR A 481 -6.76 -19.34 -0.16
C TYR A 481 -7.93 -20.26 -0.50
N PRO A 482 -8.49 -20.17 -1.72
CA PRO A 482 -9.57 -21.04 -2.13
C PRO A 482 -9.08 -22.47 -2.35
N ASP A 483 -9.95 -23.46 -2.10
CA ASP A 483 -9.66 -24.86 -2.38
C ASP A 483 -9.40 -25.10 -3.87
N ILE A 484 -8.12 -25.28 -4.23
CA ILE A 484 -7.69 -25.46 -5.60
C ILE A 484 -8.16 -26.79 -6.21
N GLN A 485 -8.43 -27.81 -5.39
CA GLN A 485 -8.98 -29.07 -5.88
C GLN A 485 -10.37 -28.86 -6.46
N TYR A 486 -11.20 -28.14 -5.70
CA TYR A 486 -12.54 -27.77 -6.14
C TYR A 486 -12.49 -26.94 -7.42
N ILE A 487 -11.59 -25.94 -7.49
CA ILE A 487 -11.40 -25.13 -8.70
C ILE A 487 -11.04 -26.00 -9.91
N ALA A 488 -10.05 -26.88 -9.78
CA ALA A 488 -9.62 -27.77 -10.85
C ALA A 488 -10.78 -28.66 -11.34
N GLN A 489 -11.57 -29.22 -10.42
CA GLN A 489 -12.76 -30.02 -10.75
C GLN A 489 -13.84 -29.21 -11.47
N GLN A 490 -14.08 -27.95 -11.07
CA GLN A 490 -15.01 -27.05 -11.79
C GLN A 490 -14.51 -26.70 -13.20
N LEU A 491 -13.20 -26.73 -13.43
CA LEU A 491 -12.57 -26.56 -14.75
C LEU A 491 -12.49 -27.87 -15.56
N GLY A 492 -13.14 -28.95 -15.09
CA GLY A 492 -13.20 -30.23 -15.77
C GLY A 492 -11.91 -31.05 -15.68
N GLN A 493 -11.01 -30.72 -14.74
CA GLN A 493 -9.79 -31.47 -14.49
C GLN A 493 -9.97 -32.48 -13.37
N GLU A 494 -9.19 -33.56 -13.39
CA GLU A 494 -9.09 -34.51 -12.28
C GLU A 494 -8.02 -34.02 -11.29
N ALA A 495 -8.38 -33.92 -10.02
CA ALA A 495 -7.48 -33.58 -8.93
C ALA A 495 -7.93 -34.25 -7.63
N SER A 496 -7.04 -35.03 -7.01
CA SER A 496 -7.32 -35.74 -5.75
C SER A 496 -6.69 -35.09 -4.52
N ASP A 497 -5.74 -34.16 -4.71
CA ASP A 497 -5.11 -33.37 -3.66
C ASP A 497 -4.72 -31.96 -4.17
N PRO A 498 -4.30 -31.02 -3.31
CA PRO A 498 -4.01 -29.64 -3.72
C PRO A 498 -2.86 -29.52 -4.72
N MET A 499 -1.88 -30.43 -4.65
CA MET A 499 -0.74 -30.44 -5.57
C MET A 499 -1.18 -30.89 -6.97
N GLU A 500 -1.99 -31.95 -7.04
CA GLU A 500 -2.63 -32.36 -8.30
C GLU A 500 -3.55 -31.26 -8.85
N GLY A 501 -4.31 -30.58 -7.99
CA GLY A 501 -5.13 -29.43 -8.37
C GLY A 501 -4.31 -28.31 -8.99
N MET A 502 -3.16 -28.00 -8.40
CA MET A 502 -2.23 -27.00 -8.95
C MET A 502 -1.66 -27.42 -10.32
N MET A 503 -1.21 -28.68 -10.44
CA MET A 503 -0.74 -29.21 -11.72
C MET A 503 -1.84 -29.22 -12.79
N ALA A 504 -3.07 -29.58 -12.40
CA ALA A 504 -4.25 -29.61 -13.25
C ALA A 504 -4.61 -28.23 -13.80
N VAL A 505 -4.61 -27.20 -12.95
CA VAL A 505 -4.87 -25.81 -13.37
C VAL A 505 -3.85 -25.35 -14.42
N ASN A 506 -2.59 -25.82 -14.35
CA ASN A 506 -1.56 -25.53 -15.35
C ASN A 506 -1.79 -26.23 -16.71
N MET A 507 -2.67 -27.23 -16.79
CA MET A 507 -3.04 -27.93 -18.02
C MET A 507 -4.33 -27.40 -18.67
N VAL A 508 -4.98 -26.40 -18.06
CA VAL A 508 -6.20 -25.79 -18.59
C VAL A 508 -5.88 -24.95 -19.83
N ASP A 509 -6.68 -25.11 -20.88
CA ASP A 509 -6.69 -24.21 -22.03
C ASP A 509 -7.41 -22.90 -21.63
N TRP A 510 -6.67 -21.80 -21.63
CA TRP A 510 -7.16 -20.51 -21.16
C TRP A 510 -7.81 -19.67 -22.27
N ASP A 511 -9.06 -19.30 -22.05
CA ASP A 511 -9.83 -18.34 -22.83
C ASP A 511 -10.74 -17.52 -21.89
N ASN A 512 -11.52 -16.59 -22.45
CA ASN A 512 -12.40 -15.74 -21.66
C ASN A 512 -13.46 -16.51 -20.83
N ASP A 513 -13.87 -17.69 -21.27
CA ASP A 513 -14.90 -18.49 -20.58
C ASP A 513 -14.27 -19.34 -19.46
N THR A 514 -13.09 -19.92 -19.68
CA THR A 514 -12.36 -20.66 -18.63
C THR A 514 -11.82 -19.72 -17.55
N VAL A 515 -11.37 -18.51 -17.90
CA VAL A 515 -11.00 -17.47 -16.92
C VAL A 515 -12.18 -17.12 -16.00
N LYS A 516 -13.37 -16.86 -16.57
CA LYS A 516 -14.58 -16.57 -15.78
C LYS A 516 -15.04 -17.76 -14.94
N SER A 517 -14.90 -18.98 -15.47
CA SER A 517 -15.22 -20.21 -14.74
C SER A 517 -14.30 -20.41 -13.55
N ALA A 518 -13.00 -20.15 -13.72
CA ALA A 518 -12.01 -20.21 -12.65
C ALA A 518 -12.27 -19.15 -11.56
N GLU A 519 -12.55 -17.89 -11.95
CA GLU A 519 -12.86 -16.83 -11.00
C GLU A 519 -14.12 -17.16 -10.18
N LYS A 520 -15.18 -17.65 -10.85
CA LYS A 520 -16.40 -18.08 -10.17
C LYS A 520 -16.13 -19.25 -9.22
N ALA A 521 -15.40 -20.26 -9.68
CA ALA A 521 -15.06 -21.41 -8.85
C ALA A 521 -14.23 -20.99 -7.63
N ALA A 522 -13.24 -20.11 -7.79
CA ALA A 522 -12.42 -19.58 -6.70
C ALA A 522 -13.24 -18.78 -5.68
N LYS A 523 -14.27 -18.06 -6.14
CA LYS A 523 -15.20 -17.32 -5.29
C LYS A 523 -16.16 -18.23 -4.52
N ASP A 524 -16.60 -19.33 -5.14
CA ASP A 524 -17.53 -20.30 -4.54
C ASP A 524 -16.81 -21.34 -3.67
N ALA A 525 -15.48 -21.48 -3.82
CA ALA A 525 -14.67 -22.43 -3.07
C ALA A 525 -14.60 -22.12 -1.57
N ASP A 526 -14.54 -23.17 -0.76
CA ASP A 526 -14.21 -23.04 0.65
C ASP A 526 -12.79 -22.47 0.81
N GLN A 527 -12.59 -21.67 1.85
CA GLN A 527 -11.31 -21.03 2.15
C GLN A 527 -10.55 -21.87 3.17
N ILE A 528 -9.28 -22.12 2.87
CA ILE A 528 -8.32 -22.71 3.79
C ILE A 528 -7.56 -21.55 4.45
N VAL A 529 -7.68 -21.45 5.78
CA VAL A 529 -7.10 -20.34 6.56
C VAL A 529 -5.82 -20.79 7.25
N VAL A 530 -4.78 -19.96 7.12
CA VAL A 530 -3.46 -20.13 7.72
C VAL A 530 -3.20 -18.98 8.68
N ILE A 531 -3.09 -19.31 9.97
CA ILE A 531 -2.77 -18.34 11.02
C ILE A 531 -1.38 -18.65 11.57
N LYS A 532 -0.49 -17.66 11.58
CA LYS A 532 0.86 -17.78 12.17
C LYS A 532 1.00 -16.85 13.38
N THR A 533 1.83 -17.25 14.34
CA THR A 533 2.24 -16.45 15.48
C THR A 533 3.66 -15.87 15.30
N ILE A 534 4.16 -15.13 16.29
CA ILE A 534 5.54 -14.62 16.32
C ILE A 534 6.53 -15.75 16.61
N ASP A 535 6.21 -16.59 17.58
CA ASP A 535 7.01 -17.75 17.96
C ASP A 535 6.61 -18.96 17.12
N VAL A 536 7.35 -19.19 16.04
CA VAL A 536 7.16 -20.31 15.08
C VAL A 536 7.30 -21.70 15.74
N SER A 537 7.53 -21.78 17.05
CA SER A 537 7.76 -23.00 17.82
C SER A 537 6.50 -23.68 18.39
N ASN A 538 5.34 -23.01 18.42
CA ASN A 538 4.11 -23.56 19.01
C ASN A 538 3.07 -23.92 17.94
N PHE A 539 3.26 -25.06 17.28
CA PHE A 539 2.18 -25.71 16.55
C PHE A 539 1.24 -26.42 17.52
N PHE A 540 0.09 -25.82 17.79
CA PHE A 540 -0.99 -26.50 18.50
C PHE A 540 -1.69 -27.49 17.56
N TRP A 541 -1.49 -28.78 17.83
CA TRP A 541 -2.29 -29.86 17.30
C TRP A 541 -3.35 -30.22 18.33
N SER A 542 -4.62 -29.99 18.03
CA SER A 542 -5.69 -30.74 18.70
C SER A 542 -6.78 -31.14 17.71
N GLY A 543 -6.52 -32.24 17.01
CA GLY A 543 -7.53 -33.01 16.30
C GLY A 543 -7.79 -34.31 17.06
N GLN A 544 -9.02 -34.47 17.54
CA GLN A 544 -9.73 -35.67 17.98
C GLN A 544 -8.93 -36.87 18.52
N ASP A 545 -9.14 -37.15 19.81
CA ASP A 545 -8.91 -38.45 20.43
C ASP A 545 -9.49 -39.61 19.61
N ASN A 546 -8.64 -40.57 19.21
CA ASN A 546 -9.00 -41.99 19.31
C ASN A 546 -7.74 -42.89 19.40
N PRO A 547 -7.68 -43.87 20.33
CA PRO A 547 -6.42 -44.52 20.70
C PRO A 547 -6.25 -45.88 20.02
N THR A 548 -5.25 -46.04 19.14
CA THR A 548 -4.61 -47.35 18.90
C THR A 548 -3.16 -47.17 18.50
N GLY A 549 -2.25 -47.70 19.31
CA GLY A 549 -0.81 -47.53 19.17
C GLY A 549 -0.14 -48.37 18.08
N GLY A 550 1.11 -48.01 17.75
CA GLY A 550 2.00 -48.80 16.90
C GLY A 550 3.36 -48.12 16.65
N ALA A 551 4.42 -48.83 17.04
CA ALA A 551 5.86 -48.52 17.07
C ALA A 551 6.55 -47.71 15.93
N ARG A 552 7.64 -47.01 16.31
CA ARG A 552 8.70 -46.42 15.47
C ARG A 552 9.71 -47.46 14.94
N ALA A 553 10.21 -47.27 13.71
CA ALA A 553 11.57 -47.60 13.23
C ALA A 553 11.88 -46.87 11.89
N PRO A 554 13.17 -46.67 11.47
CA PRO A 554 13.62 -45.44 10.82
C PRO A 554 14.04 -45.53 9.33
N GLY A 555 14.01 -44.36 8.65
CA GLY A 555 15.06 -43.87 7.74
C GLY A 555 15.05 -44.28 6.26
N LEU A 556 14.72 -43.33 5.38
CA LEU A 556 15.30 -43.17 4.02
C LEU A 556 15.00 -41.76 3.50
N GLY A 557 16.06 -41.05 3.09
CA GLY A 557 16.01 -39.66 2.68
C GLY A 557 15.52 -39.44 1.25
N LEU A 558 14.70 -38.40 1.09
CA LEU A 558 14.52 -37.64 -0.14
C LEU A 558 14.58 -36.15 0.21
N ALA A 559 15.25 -35.40 -0.66
CA ALA A 559 15.58 -34.00 -0.53
C ALA A 559 14.40 -33.07 -0.89
N ALA A 560 14.44 -31.87 -0.29
CA ALA A 560 13.77 -30.64 -0.71
C ALA A 560 12.22 -30.61 -0.66
N ALA A 561 11.70 -30.41 0.55
CA ALA A 561 10.60 -29.49 0.88
C ALA A 561 10.48 -29.52 2.42
N GLY A 562 10.83 -28.44 3.10
CA GLY A 562 10.67 -28.37 4.56
C GLY A 562 9.19 -28.50 4.91
N PRO A 563 8.78 -29.34 5.88
CA PRO A 563 7.42 -29.34 6.36
C PRO A 563 7.30 -28.21 7.38
N GLU A 564 6.97 -27.00 6.93
CA GLU A 564 6.36 -26.04 7.85
C GLU A 564 4.99 -26.61 8.19
N ALA A 565 4.80 -27.00 9.45
CA ALA A 565 3.47 -27.24 9.94
C ALA A 565 2.66 -25.96 9.72
N VAL A 566 1.39 -26.11 9.41
CA VAL A 566 0.45 -25.02 9.20
C VAL A 566 -0.78 -25.49 9.93
N THR A 567 -1.33 -24.66 10.82
CA THR A 567 -2.67 -24.97 11.32
C THR A 567 -3.63 -24.70 10.17
N LEU A 568 -3.95 -25.74 9.41
CA LEU A 568 -4.87 -25.69 8.27
C LEU A 568 -6.28 -25.89 8.80
N TRP A 569 -7.13 -24.89 8.59
CA TRP A 569 -8.55 -25.00 8.87
C TRP A 569 -9.32 -24.77 7.58
N SER A 570 -10.20 -25.72 7.22
CA SER A 570 -11.22 -25.49 6.20
C SER A 570 -12.43 -24.83 6.87
N THR A 571 -12.72 -23.58 6.54
CA THR A 571 -14.00 -22.96 6.91
C THR A 571 -14.95 -23.08 5.72
N SER A 572 -16.03 -23.85 5.87
CA SER A 572 -17.09 -23.88 4.87
C SER A 572 -17.86 -22.56 4.91
N ALA A 573 -17.70 -21.71 3.91
CA ALA A 573 -18.52 -20.51 3.79
C ALA A 573 -19.90 -20.95 3.30
N THR A 574 -20.92 -20.88 4.17
CA THR A 574 -22.30 -21.12 3.73
C THR A 574 -22.62 -20.23 2.54
N THR A 575 -22.95 -20.87 1.42
CA THR A 575 -23.41 -20.29 0.15
C THR A 575 -24.12 -18.95 0.34
N ARG A 576 -23.49 -17.84 -0.10
CA ARG A 576 -24.16 -16.54 -0.17
C ARG A 576 -25.13 -16.55 -1.35
N PRO A 577 -26.37 -16.07 -1.19
CA PRO A 577 -27.35 -16.07 -2.27
C PRO A 577 -26.93 -15.08 -3.35
N SER A 578 -26.83 -15.57 -4.59
CA SER A 578 -26.82 -14.74 -5.78
C SER A 578 -28.12 -13.92 -5.81
N GLY A 579 -28.00 -12.60 -5.76
CA GLY A 579 -29.13 -11.69 -5.99
C GLY A 579 -29.69 -11.91 -7.39
N SER A 580 -30.77 -12.66 -7.51
CA SER A 580 -31.49 -12.80 -8.77
C SER A 580 -32.28 -11.53 -9.04
N ASN A 581 -31.97 -10.87 -10.15
CA ASN A 581 -32.88 -9.97 -10.86
C ASN A 581 -34.23 -10.65 -11.07
N GLN A 582 -35.29 -10.09 -10.49
CA GLN A 582 -36.64 -10.26 -10.99
C GLN A 582 -37.21 -8.89 -11.37
N LYS A 583 -37.37 -8.71 -12.68
CA LYS A 583 -38.29 -7.74 -13.26
C LYS A 583 -39.72 -8.16 -12.90
N ALA A 584 -40.48 -7.25 -12.28
CA ALA A 584 -41.85 -6.89 -12.60
C ALA A 584 -42.18 -5.57 -11.91
#